data_AF-A0A6L9Z9T9-F1
#
_entry.id   AF-A0A6L9Z9T9-F1
#
_cell.length_a   1.000
_cell.length_b   1.000
_cell.length_c   1.000
_cell.angle_alpha   90.00
_cell.angle_beta   90.00
_cell.angle_gamma   90.00
#
_symmetry.space_group_name_H-M   'P 1'
#
loop_
_entity.id
_entity.type
_entity.pdbx_description
1 polymer ?
#
loop_
_entity_poly.entity_id
_entity_poly.type
_entity_poly.pdbx_seq_one_letter_code
_entity_poly.pdbx_strand_id
1 'polypeptide(L)'
;TLTDLVMIRSLARLYGLPMTSYEAGKLWQKILISSGGLLLGELGTSVLFGVGKSASVVIGPSGLGAFAGAAITQAGIAGYGAYAVGQAAQVYLEQGCSFGPVGASTVIKEILDRVEPDTIVFRLRQELERQLGE
;
A
#
# COMPACT_ATOMS: atom_id res chain seq x y z
N THR A 1 -0.85 9.54 -3.48
CA THR A 1 -0.83 9.73 -4.96
C THR A 1 0.26 10.71 -5.39
N LEU A 2 0.18 12.01 -5.07
CA LEU A 2 1.28 12.95 -5.37
C LEU A 2 2.58 12.60 -4.62
N THR A 3 2.47 12.18 -3.36
CA THR A 3 3.61 11.72 -2.55
C THR A 3 4.32 10.52 -3.17
N ASP A 4 3.56 9.56 -3.74
CA ASP A 4 4.11 8.37 -4.38
C ASP A 4 4.89 8.71 -5.66
N LEU A 5 4.40 9.67 -6.45
CA LEU A 5 5.10 10.17 -7.64
C LEU A 5 6.40 10.90 -7.26
N VAL A 6 6.38 11.69 -6.19
CA VAL A 6 7.57 12.37 -5.66
C VAL A 6 8.57 11.33 -5.15
N MET A 7 8.11 10.30 -4.42
CA MET A 7 8.94 9.21 -3.94
C MET A 7 9.62 8.47 -5.10
N ILE A 8 8.87 8.05 -6.12
CA ILE A 8 9.39 7.39 -7.33
C ILE A 8 10.46 8.26 -8.01
N ARG A 9 10.20 9.56 -8.17
CA ARG A 9 11.13 10.50 -8.79
C ARG A 9 12.39 10.72 -7.95
N SER A 10 12.28 10.69 -6.63
CA SER A 10 13.43 10.80 -5.72
C SER A 10 14.28 9.52 -5.76
N LEU A 11 13.66 8.35 -5.78
CA LEU A 11 14.35 7.07 -5.98
C LEU A 11 15.08 7.04 -7.32
N ALA A 12 14.43 7.44 -8.41
CA ALA A 12 15.09 7.46 -9.73
C ALA A 12 16.33 8.37 -9.76
N ARG A 13 16.28 9.51 -9.06
CA ARG A 13 17.43 10.40 -8.89
C ARG A 13 18.56 9.77 -8.07
N LEU A 14 18.26 8.99 -7.03
CA LEU A 14 19.27 8.24 -6.29
C LEU A 14 20.00 7.21 -7.16
N TYR A 15 19.29 6.59 -8.11
CA TYR A 15 19.87 5.67 -9.08
C TYR A 15 20.52 6.34 -10.30
N GLY A 16 20.58 7.68 -10.34
CA GLY A 16 21.17 8.43 -11.45
C GLY A 16 20.37 8.35 -12.76
N LEU A 17 19.10 7.95 -12.71
CA LEU A 17 18.25 7.75 -13.88
C LEU A 17 17.44 9.01 -14.17
N PRO A 18 17.47 9.55 -15.41
CA PRO A 18 16.61 10.66 -15.80
C PRO A 18 15.16 10.16 -15.89
N MET A 19 14.34 10.54 -14.91
CA MET A 19 12.92 10.18 -14.84
C MET A 19 12.04 11.42 -15.03
N THR A 20 11.18 11.39 -16.04
CA THR A 20 10.16 12.42 -16.27
C THR A 20 8.93 12.19 -15.39
N SER A 21 8.11 13.23 -15.19
CA SER A 21 6.83 13.09 -14.47
C SER A 21 5.86 12.12 -15.17
N TYR A 22 5.96 12.01 -16.50
CA TYR A 22 5.17 11.07 -17.29
C TYR A 22 5.57 9.61 -17.04
N GLU A 23 6.87 9.31 -17.04
CA GLU A 23 7.38 7.96 -16.77
C GLU A 23 7.11 7.53 -15.33
N ALA A 24 7.27 8.44 -14.36
CA ALA A 24 6.91 8.18 -12.97
C ALA A 24 5.42 7.86 -12.83
N GLY A 25 4.56 8.60 -13.55
CA GLY A 25 3.11 8.33 -13.61
C GLY A 25 2.79 6.97 -14.23
N LYS A 26 3.45 6.62 -15.33
CA LYS A 26 3.29 5.31 -15.99
C LYS A 26 3.69 4.15 -15.08
N LEU A 27 4.83 4.29 -14.38
CA LEU A 27 5.30 3.29 -13.43
C LEU A 27 4.31 3.14 -12.27
N TRP A 28 3.92 4.26 -11.66
CA TRP A 28 2.93 4.26 -10.58
C TRP A 28 1.62 3.59 -10.99
N GLN A 29 1.09 3.92 -12.17
CA GLN A 29 -0.13 3.31 -12.69
C GLN A 29 0.04 1.80 -12.93
N LYS A 30 1.20 1.38 -13.46
CA LYS A 30 1.51 -0.03 -13.69
C LYS A 30 1.58 -0.81 -12.37
N ILE A 31 2.21 -0.23 -11.35
CA ILE A 31 2.24 -0.80 -10.01
C ILE A 31 0.82 -0.88 -9.46
N LEU A 32 0.05 0.21 -9.47
CA LEU A 32 -1.32 0.22 -8.95
C LEU A 32 -2.25 -0.79 -9.60
N ILE A 33 -2.21 -0.93 -10.93
CA ILE A 33 -3.06 -1.91 -11.63
C ILE A 33 -2.67 -3.33 -11.22
N SER A 34 -1.37 -3.60 -11.12
CA SER A 34 -0.85 -4.93 -10.77
C SER A 34 -1.12 -5.28 -9.31
N SER A 35 -0.83 -4.36 -8.38
CA SER A 35 -1.11 -4.53 -6.94
C SER A 35 -2.60 -4.52 -6.65
N GLY A 36 -3.37 -3.65 -7.30
CA GLY A 36 -4.81 -3.51 -7.10
C GLY A 36 -5.57 -4.75 -7.57
N GLY A 37 -5.18 -5.35 -8.69
CA GLY A 37 -5.76 -6.62 -9.15
C GLY A 37 -5.51 -7.77 -8.17
N LEU A 38 -4.31 -7.86 -7.60
CA LEU A 38 -3.94 -8.88 -6.60
C LEU A 38 -4.68 -8.64 -5.28
N LEU A 39 -4.61 -7.43 -4.73
CA LEU A 39 -5.24 -7.07 -3.46
C LEU A 39 -6.76 -7.16 -3.53
N LEU A 40 -7.40 -6.75 -4.63
CA LEU A 40 -8.85 -6.93 -4.79
C LEU A 40 -9.25 -8.40 -4.96
N GLY A 41 -8.39 -9.23 -5.56
CA GLY A 41 -8.60 -10.68 -5.62
C GLY A 41 -8.55 -11.35 -4.24
N GLU A 42 -7.56 -10.98 -3.42
CA GLU A 42 -7.34 -11.56 -2.09
C GLU A 42 -8.26 -10.97 -1.01
N LEU A 43 -8.43 -9.64 -1.00
CA LEU A 43 -9.29 -8.93 -0.06
C LEU A 43 -10.77 -8.99 -0.44
N GLY A 44 -11.10 -9.13 -1.73
CA GLY A 44 -12.48 -9.27 -2.19
C GLY A 44 -13.19 -10.47 -1.55
N THR A 45 -12.45 -11.52 -1.19
CA THR A 45 -13.04 -12.71 -0.56
C THR A 45 -13.04 -12.62 0.98
N SER A 46 -12.18 -11.81 1.61
CA SER A 46 -12.09 -11.71 3.08
C SER A 46 -12.84 -10.50 3.66
N VAL A 47 -12.81 -9.35 2.99
CA VAL A 47 -13.45 -8.10 3.43
C VAL A 47 -14.98 -8.18 3.25
N LEU A 48 -15.45 -8.75 2.13
CA LEU A 48 -16.90 -8.96 1.89
C LEU A 48 -17.55 -9.85 2.95
N PHE A 49 -16.83 -10.81 3.51
CA PHE A 49 -17.35 -11.72 4.54
C PHE A 49 -17.08 -11.24 5.99
N GLY A 50 -16.02 -10.45 6.23
CA GLY A 50 -15.64 -9.96 7.57
C GLY A 50 -16.28 -8.63 7.98
N VAL A 51 -16.44 -7.67 7.05
CA VAL A 51 -16.98 -6.33 7.35
C VAL A 51 -18.50 -6.37 7.54
N GLY A 52 -19.20 -7.27 6.85
CA GLY A 52 -20.66 -7.42 6.96
C GLY A 52 -21.14 -7.77 8.38
N LYS A 53 -20.30 -8.36 9.23
CA LYS A 53 -20.62 -8.66 10.64
C LYS A 53 -20.28 -7.54 11.62
N SER A 54 -19.39 -6.62 11.25
CA SER A 54 -18.90 -5.56 12.13
C SER A 54 -19.61 -4.22 11.89
N ALA A 55 -20.17 -4.01 10.70
CA ALA A 55 -20.92 -2.81 10.34
C ALA A 55 -22.29 -2.69 11.05
N SER A 56 -22.81 -3.75 11.67
CA SER A 56 -24.07 -3.69 12.45
C SER A 56 -23.92 -3.06 13.84
N VAL A 57 -22.71 -2.67 14.27
CA VAL A 57 -22.43 -2.02 15.57
C VAL A 57 -22.32 -0.48 15.44
N VAL A 58 -22.89 0.10 14.39
CA VAL A 58 -22.72 1.54 14.06
C VAL A 58 -23.67 2.48 14.82
N ILE A 59 -24.63 1.98 15.61
CA ILE A 59 -25.65 2.82 16.26
C ILE A 59 -25.53 2.77 17.80
N GLY A 60 -24.48 3.38 18.37
CA GLY A 60 -24.33 3.53 19.82
C GLY A 60 -23.05 4.27 20.24
N PRO A 61 -22.85 4.59 21.55
CA PRO A 61 -21.65 5.28 22.07
C PRO A 61 -20.33 4.54 21.77
N SER A 62 -20.43 3.26 21.42
CA SER A 62 -19.39 2.41 20.82
C SER A 62 -18.91 2.85 19.43
N GLY A 63 -19.57 3.83 18.80
CA GLY A 63 -19.27 4.35 17.47
C GLY A 63 -17.87 4.99 17.37
N LEU A 64 -17.39 5.68 18.41
CA LEU A 64 -16.04 6.25 18.40
C LEU A 64 -14.94 5.18 18.28
N GLY A 65 -15.11 4.04 18.95
CA GLY A 65 -14.21 2.89 18.82
C GLY A 65 -14.30 2.23 17.45
N ALA A 66 -15.49 2.15 16.87
CA ALA A 66 -15.68 1.65 15.51
C ALA A 66 -15.06 2.58 14.45
N PHE A 67 -15.19 3.90 14.62
CA PHE A 67 -14.53 4.91 13.79
C PHE A 67 -13.01 4.84 13.89
N ALA A 68 -12.47 4.72 15.11
CA ALA A 68 -11.03 4.55 15.34
C ALA A 68 -10.51 3.25 14.70
N GLY A 69 -11.22 2.12 14.88
CA GLY A 69 -10.85 0.84 14.28
C GLY A 69 -10.89 0.86 12.75
N ALA A 70 -11.91 1.50 12.16
CA ALA A 70 -12.01 1.67 10.71
C ALA A 70 -10.89 2.57 10.16
N ALA A 71 -10.58 3.67 10.86
CA ALA A 71 -9.49 4.58 10.48
C ALA A 71 -8.13 3.89 10.56
N ILE A 72 -7.86 3.12 11.63
CA ILE A 72 -6.63 2.32 11.77
C ILE A 72 -6.53 1.29 10.66
N THR A 73 -7.62 0.60 10.32
CA THR A 73 -7.63 -0.38 9.23
C THR A 73 -7.34 0.28 7.88
N GLN A 74 -7.98 1.41 7.58
CA GLN A 74 -7.74 2.16 6.34
C GLN A 74 -6.31 2.71 6.27
N ALA A 75 -5.77 3.21 7.39
CA ALA A 75 -4.39 3.66 7.49
C ALA A 75 -3.40 2.50 7.31
N GLY A 76 -3.71 1.33 7.87
CA GLY A 76 -2.92 0.11 7.70
C GLY A 76 -2.85 -0.33 6.25
N ILE A 77 -3.99 -0.41 5.56
CA ILE A 77 -4.08 -0.76 4.13
C ILE A 77 -3.32 0.27 3.28
N ALA A 78 -3.49 1.56 3.56
CA ALA A 78 -2.81 2.63 2.83
C ALA A 78 -1.29 2.61 3.03
N GLY A 79 -0.83 2.42 4.28
CA GLY A 79 0.60 2.35 4.62
C GLY A 79 1.28 1.12 4.03
N TYR A 80 0.62 -0.04 4.10
CA TYR A 80 1.07 -1.26 3.45
C TYR A 80 1.15 -1.10 1.92
N GLY A 81 0.13 -0.51 1.31
CA GLY A 81 0.12 -0.20 -0.12
C GLY A 81 1.24 0.74 -0.54
N ALA A 82 1.49 1.81 0.21
CA ALA A 82 2.57 2.75 -0.06
C ALA A 82 3.96 2.09 0.03
N TYR A 83 4.17 1.23 1.04
CA TYR A 83 5.41 0.47 1.20
C TYR A 83 5.65 -0.48 0.03
N ALA A 84 4.64 -1.25 -0.35
CA ALA A 84 4.72 -2.17 -1.49
C ALA A 84 5.01 -1.42 -2.81
N VAL A 85 4.37 -0.26 -3.02
CA VAL A 85 4.64 0.60 -4.19
C VAL A 85 6.09 1.09 -4.21
N GLY A 86 6.63 1.51 -3.06
CA GLY A 86 8.02 1.96 -2.93
C GLY A 86 9.02 0.86 -3.26
N GLN A 87 8.84 -0.33 -2.69
CA GLN A 87 9.66 -1.52 -3.00
C GLN A 87 9.58 -1.90 -4.48
N ALA A 88 8.38 -1.92 -5.07
CA ALA A 88 8.20 -2.25 -6.48
C ALA A 88 8.88 -1.23 -7.40
N ALA A 89 8.81 0.05 -7.05
CA ALA A 89 9.51 1.11 -7.77
C ALA A 89 11.04 0.97 -7.64
N GLN A 90 11.54 0.61 -6.46
CA GLN A 90 12.97 0.36 -6.24
C GLN A 90 13.47 -0.79 -7.12
N VAL A 91 12.80 -1.95 -7.10
CA VAL A 91 13.16 -3.11 -7.93
C VAL A 91 13.15 -2.75 -9.42
N TYR A 92 12.13 -2.01 -9.87
CA TYR A 92 12.04 -1.54 -11.26
C TYR A 92 13.24 -0.68 -11.67
N LEU A 93 13.68 0.21 -10.78
CA LEU A 93 14.81 1.12 -11.03
C LEU A 93 16.16 0.37 -11.00
N GLU A 94 16.35 -0.51 -10.02
CA GLU A 94 17.56 -1.36 -9.90
C GLU A 94 17.76 -2.25 -11.13
N GLN A 95 16.68 -2.72 -11.74
CA GLN A 95 16.70 -3.54 -12.96
C GLN A 95 16.79 -2.72 -14.26
N GLY A 96 17.12 -1.43 -14.18
CA GLY A 96 17.30 -0.56 -15.35
C GLY A 96 15.98 -0.15 -15.99
N CYS A 97 14.99 0.23 -15.18
CA CYS A 97 13.65 0.62 -15.61
C CYS A 97 12.86 -0.52 -16.29
N SER A 98 12.98 -1.73 -15.75
CA SER A 98 12.23 -2.90 -16.20
C SER A 98 11.83 -3.78 -15.02
N PHE A 99 10.72 -4.53 -15.15
CA PHE A 99 10.38 -5.60 -14.20
C PHE A 99 10.92 -6.96 -14.64
N GLY A 100 11.70 -6.99 -15.74
CA GLY A 100 12.22 -8.21 -16.31
C GLY A 100 11.12 -9.13 -16.88
N PRO A 101 11.48 -10.38 -17.23
CA PRO A 101 10.59 -11.34 -17.89
C PRO A 101 9.47 -11.87 -17.00
N VAL A 102 9.63 -11.79 -15.67
CA VAL A 102 8.61 -12.23 -14.70
C VAL A 102 7.43 -11.25 -14.58
N GLY A 103 7.63 -9.99 -15.00
CA GLY A 103 6.59 -8.97 -15.01
C GLY A 103 6.27 -8.34 -13.65
N ALA A 104 5.54 -7.22 -13.68
CA ALA A 104 5.26 -6.41 -12.49
C ALA A 104 4.43 -7.16 -11.44
N SER A 105 3.41 -7.92 -11.85
CA SER A 105 2.52 -8.62 -10.92
C SER A 105 3.25 -9.67 -10.08
N THR A 106 4.19 -10.40 -10.68
CA THR A 106 5.00 -11.41 -9.96
C THR A 106 5.92 -10.75 -8.95
N VAL A 107 6.64 -9.69 -9.37
CA VAL A 107 7.52 -8.91 -8.47
C VAL A 107 6.74 -8.32 -7.30
N ILE A 108 5.59 -7.73 -7.58
CA ILE A 108 4.71 -7.14 -6.55
C ILE A 108 4.20 -8.23 -5.60
N LYS A 109 3.78 -9.39 -6.12
CA LYS A 109 3.35 -10.51 -5.28
C LYS A 109 4.47 -10.98 -4.35
N GLU A 110 5.69 -11.14 -4.85
CA GLU A 110 6.83 -11.50 -4.01
C GLU A 110 7.14 -10.45 -2.94
N ILE A 111 6.96 -9.16 -3.25
CA ILE A 111 7.08 -8.09 -2.26
C ILE A 111 6.00 -8.23 -1.19
N LEU A 112 4.73 -8.43 -1.59
CA LEU A 112 3.62 -8.61 -0.66
C LEU A 112 3.82 -9.85 0.24
N ASP A 113 4.27 -10.97 -0.34
CA ASP A 113 4.52 -12.22 0.40
C ASP A 113 5.65 -12.09 1.43
N ARG A 114 6.60 -11.17 1.22
CA ARG A 114 7.70 -10.88 2.18
C ARG A 114 7.32 -9.91 3.28
N VAL A 115 6.28 -9.09 3.06
CA VAL A 115 5.88 -8.07 4.02
C VAL A 115 4.73 -8.63 4.85
N GLU A 116 5.05 -9.07 6.06
CA GLU A 116 4.02 -9.53 7.00
C GLU A 116 3.05 -8.36 7.29
N PRO A 117 1.76 -8.47 6.92
CA PRO A 117 0.81 -7.36 7.00
C PRO A 117 0.69 -6.80 8.42
N ASP A 118 0.77 -7.70 9.41
CA ASP A 118 0.68 -7.35 10.82
C ASP A 118 1.81 -6.43 11.27
N THR A 119 3.02 -6.53 10.69
CA THR A 119 4.15 -5.70 11.13
C THR A 119 3.97 -4.23 10.76
N ILE A 120 3.45 -3.96 9.55
CA ILE A 120 3.21 -2.59 9.07
C ILE A 120 1.99 -2.02 9.81
N VAL A 121 0.88 -2.77 9.86
CA VAL A 121 -0.35 -2.33 10.52
C VAL A 121 -0.14 -2.09 12.01
N PHE A 122 0.61 -2.96 12.69
CA PHE A 122 0.95 -2.81 14.11
C PHE A 122 1.76 -1.54 14.37
N ARG A 123 2.79 -1.26 13.55
CA ARG A 123 3.57 -0.02 13.69
C ARG A 123 2.76 1.23 13.40
N LEU A 124 1.92 1.21 12.36
CA LEU A 124 1.01 2.32 12.04
C LEU A 124 0.00 2.57 13.15
N ARG A 125 -0.56 1.50 13.71
CA ARG A 125 -1.46 1.59 14.86
C ARG A 125 -0.77 2.22 16.07
N GLN A 126 0.43 1.75 16.41
CA GLN A 126 1.21 2.30 17.52
C GLN A 126 1.48 3.81 17.34
N GLU A 127 1.81 4.23 16.11
CA GLU A 127 2.06 5.64 15.82
C GLU A 127 0.78 6.49 15.89
N LEU A 128 -0.36 5.97 15.41
CA LEU A 128 -1.66 6.64 15.52
C LEU A 128 -2.13 6.75 16.98
N GLU A 129 -1.96 5.69 17.77
CA GLU A 129 -2.27 5.70 19.21
C GLU A 129 -1.39 6.71 19.96
N ARG A 130 -0.11 6.85 19.56
CA ARG A 130 0.79 7.87 20.10
C ARG A 130 0.31 9.29 19.77
N GLN A 131 -0.10 9.55 18.53
CA GLN A 131 -0.53 10.88 18.09
C GLN A 131 -1.92 11.29 18.61
N LEU A 132 -2.80 10.33 18.89
CA LEU A 132 -4.14 10.58 19.44
C LEU A 132 -4.16 10.60 20.98
N GLY A 133 -3.08 10.13 21.62
CA GLY A 133 -2.91 10.15 23.08
C GLY A 133 -2.19 11.40 23.62
N GLU A 134 -1.65 12.25 22.75
CA GLU A 134 -1.14 13.61 23.04
C GLU A 134 -2.22 14.67 22.79
#